data_AF-A0A1C1YTH1-F1
#
_entry.id   AF-A0A1C1YTH1-F1
#
_cell.length_a   1.000
_cell.length_b   1.000
_cell.length_c   1.000
_cell.angle_alpha   90.00
_cell.angle_beta   90.00
_cell.angle_gamma   90.00
#
_symmetry.space_group_name_H-M   'P 1'
#
loop_
_entity.id
_entity.type
_entity.pdbx_description
1 polymer ?
#
loop_
_entity_poly.entity_id
_entity_poly.type
_entity_poly.pdbx_seq_one_letter_code
_entity_poly.pdbx_strand_id
1 'polypeptide(L)'
;MLLLFRLMRNTVFVAMLLVSLASTAVGMGVWAVSLAGQVTAMTASAAATAIANRKAIATAVARTKAKARLRRVMVALPVAGLAAAAVFERQDYLEWKEDNPDGDLEAYACELAAISGEVVDEVLQELPAAVRPPPETLLARLPACADPQALADAAARLDG
;
A
#
# COMPACT_ATOMS: atom_id res chain seq x y z
N MET A 1 -98.51 -14.82 10.12
CA MET A 1 -97.64 -14.27 11.19
C MET A 1 -96.26 -14.96 11.27
N LEU A 2 -96.19 -16.30 11.17
CA LEU A 2 -94.93 -17.08 11.22
C LEU A 2 -93.91 -16.75 10.10
N LEU A 3 -94.35 -16.47 8.86
CA LEU A 3 -93.46 -16.13 7.73
C LEU A 3 -92.76 -14.77 7.91
N LEU A 4 -93.45 -13.77 8.47
CA LEU A 4 -92.91 -12.43 8.71
C LEU A 4 -91.82 -12.48 9.79
N PHE A 5 -92.06 -13.24 10.86
CA PHE A 5 -91.09 -13.46 11.94
C PHE A 5 -89.84 -14.22 11.46
N ARG A 6 -90.02 -15.16 10.53
CA ARG A 6 -88.93 -15.93 9.91
C ARG A 6 -88.08 -15.06 8.96
N LEU A 7 -88.72 -14.15 8.22
CA LEU A 7 -88.06 -13.20 7.33
C LEU A 7 -87.23 -12.18 8.13
N MET A 8 -87.79 -11.64 9.22
CA MET A 8 -87.12 -10.68 10.10
C MET A 8 -85.89 -11.27 10.80
N ARG A 9 -85.98 -12.54 11.23
CA ARG A 9 -84.84 -13.24 11.85
C ARG A 9 -83.72 -13.52 10.84
N ASN A 10 -84.08 -13.80 9.59
CA ASN A 10 -83.10 -14.07 8.52
C ASN A 10 -82.35 -12.80 8.09
N THR A 11 -83.03 -11.66 7.97
CA THR A 11 -82.37 -10.38 7.62
C THR A 11 -81.42 -9.89 8.70
N VAL A 12 -81.78 -10.04 9.98
CA VAL A 12 -80.89 -9.73 11.11
C VAL A 12 -79.65 -10.63 11.10
N PHE A 13 -79.82 -11.92 10.79
CA PHE A 13 -78.70 -12.86 10.69
C PHE A 13 -77.75 -12.49 9.54
N VAL A 14 -78.28 -12.16 8.37
CA VAL A 14 -77.50 -11.71 7.20
C VAL A 14 -76.77 -10.40 7.51
N ALA A 15 -77.43 -9.44 8.17
CA ALA A 15 -76.80 -8.19 8.56
C ALA A 15 -75.63 -8.41 9.54
N MET A 16 -75.80 -9.29 10.53
CA MET A 16 -74.73 -9.60 11.48
C MET A 16 -73.53 -10.29 10.80
N LEU A 17 -73.81 -11.16 9.82
CA LEU A 17 -72.79 -11.85 9.00
C LEU A 17 -72.00 -10.88 8.11
N LEU A 18 -72.68 -9.89 7.52
CA LEU A 18 -72.02 -8.85 6.74
C LEU A 18 -71.11 -7.97 7.59
N VAL A 19 -71.52 -7.64 8.82
CA VAL A 19 -70.72 -6.84 9.75
C VAL A 19 -69.48 -7.61 10.23
N SER A 20 -69.62 -8.90 10.57
CA SER A 20 -68.48 -9.73 11.00
C SER A 20 -67.49 -10.00 9.87
N LEU A 21 -67.98 -10.16 8.64
CA LEU A 21 -67.14 -10.31 7.45
C LEU A 21 -66.40 -9.00 7.11
N ALA A 22 -67.09 -7.86 7.22
CA ALA A 22 -66.47 -6.56 6.99
C ALA A 22 -65.37 -6.25 8.03
N SER A 23 -65.60 -6.55 9.31
CA SER A 23 -64.62 -6.29 10.37
C SER A 23 -63.37 -7.16 10.24
N THR A 24 -63.52 -8.44 9.87
CA THR A 24 -62.36 -9.31 9.59
C THR A 24 -61.59 -8.90 8.35
N ALA A 25 -62.27 -8.46 7.28
CA ALA A 25 -61.62 -7.97 6.07
C ALA A 25 -60.78 -6.71 6.34
N VAL A 26 -61.31 -5.75 7.10
CA VAL A 26 -60.57 -4.53 7.48
C VAL A 26 -59.37 -4.87 8.37
N GLY A 27 -59.55 -5.78 9.35
CA GLY A 27 -58.47 -6.22 10.23
C GLY A 27 -57.30 -6.82 9.46
N MET A 28 -57.57 -7.72 8.50
CA MET A 28 -56.54 -8.29 7.64
C MET A 28 -55.88 -7.24 6.73
N GLY A 29 -56.63 -6.26 6.23
CA GLY A 29 -56.09 -5.18 5.42
C GLY A 29 -55.06 -4.33 6.17
N VAL A 30 -55.37 -3.92 7.41
CA VAL A 30 -54.43 -3.15 8.26
C VAL A 30 -53.17 -3.95 8.55
N TRP A 31 -53.31 -5.24 8.85
CA TRP A 31 -52.17 -6.13 9.10
C TRP A 31 -51.27 -6.30 7.87
N ALA A 32 -51.87 -6.44 6.68
CA ALA A 32 -51.14 -6.56 5.42
C ALA A 32 -50.31 -5.31 5.11
N VAL A 33 -50.87 -4.11 5.34
CA VAL A 33 -50.15 -2.84 5.14
C VAL A 33 -48.98 -2.72 6.12
N SER A 34 -49.15 -3.14 7.36
CA SER A 34 -48.06 -3.13 8.36
C SER A 34 -46.89 -4.05 7.95
N LEU A 35 -47.19 -5.26 7.51
CA LEU A 35 -46.19 -6.21 7.00
C LEU A 35 -45.46 -5.67 5.77
N ALA A 36 -46.18 -5.05 4.83
CA ALA A 36 -45.57 -4.44 3.65
C ALA A 36 -44.59 -3.32 4.02
N GLY A 37 -44.93 -2.50 5.01
CA GLY A 37 -44.02 -1.48 5.55
C GLY A 37 -42.74 -2.07 6.15
N GLN A 38 -42.86 -3.14 6.94
CA GLN A 38 -41.70 -3.81 7.54
C GLN A 38 -40.78 -4.44 6.50
N VAL A 39 -41.33 -5.15 5.51
CA VAL A 39 -40.54 -5.76 4.42
C VAL A 39 -39.80 -4.68 3.61
N THR A 40 -40.46 -3.56 3.32
CA THR A 40 -39.83 -2.45 2.60
C THR A 40 -38.66 -1.87 3.39
N ALA A 41 -38.84 -1.64 4.69
CA ALA A 41 -37.78 -1.13 5.57
C ALA A 41 -36.60 -2.12 5.70
N MET A 42 -36.87 -3.42 5.83
CA MET A 42 -35.84 -4.45 5.88
C MET A 42 -35.10 -4.61 4.54
N THR A 43 -35.81 -4.46 3.42
CA THR A 43 -35.19 -4.52 2.08
C THR A 43 -34.27 -3.32 1.87
N ALA A 44 -34.71 -2.11 2.27
CA ALA A 44 -33.90 -0.91 2.18
C ALA A 44 -32.63 -1.01 3.05
N SER A 45 -32.74 -1.52 4.29
CA SER A 45 -31.59 -1.72 5.17
C SER A 45 -30.65 -2.83 4.67
N ALA A 46 -31.19 -3.92 4.12
CA ALA A 46 -30.40 -4.98 3.49
C ALA A 46 -29.63 -4.46 2.25
N ALA A 47 -30.26 -3.63 1.42
CA ALA A 47 -29.59 -3.00 0.28
C ALA A 47 -28.48 -2.04 0.73
N ALA A 48 -28.74 -1.21 1.74
CA ALA A 48 -27.75 -0.29 2.29
C ALA A 48 -26.55 -1.03 2.90
N THR A 49 -26.79 -2.10 3.65
CA THR A 49 -25.72 -2.94 4.23
C THR A 49 -24.94 -3.70 3.17
N ALA A 50 -25.59 -4.20 2.12
CA ALA A 50 -24.91 -4.83 0.99
C ALA A 50 -23.98 -3.85 0.26
N ILE A 51 -24.42 -2.61 0.03
CA ILE A 51 -23.59 -1.56 -0.58
C ILE A 51 -22.41 -1.20 0.34
N ALA A 52 -22.66 -1.01 1.63
CA ALA A 52 -21.61 -0.71 2.60
C ALA A 52 -20.57 -1.84 2.68
N ASN A 53 -21.02 -3.10 2.67
CA ASN A 53 -20.14 -4.27 2.70
C ASN A 53 -19.28 -4.35 1.43
N ARG A 54 -19.87 -4.16 0.23
CA ARG A 54 -19.10 -4.09 -1.02
C ARG A 54 -18.03 -3.01 -0.99
N LYS A 55 -18.35 -1.82 -0.45
CA LYS A 55 -17.39 -0.73 -0.29
C LYS A 55 -16.26 -1.09 0.67
N ALA A 56 -16.58 -1.74 1.80
CA ALA A 56 -15.59 -2.20 2.77
C ALA A 56 -14.63 -3.24 2.16
N ILE A 57 -15.16 -4.23 1.43
CA ILE A 57 -14.36 -5.24 0.72
C ILE A 57 -13.47 -4.57 -0.33
N ALA A 58 -14.02 -3.69 -1.18
CA ALA A 58 -13.26 -2.99 -2.20
C ALA A 58 -12.11 -2.17 -1.59
N THR A 59 -12.35 -1.52 -0.45
CA THR A 59 -11.35 -0.74 0.26
C THR A 59 -10.26 -1.63 0.86
N ALA A 60 -10.63 -2.78 1.43
CA ALA A 60 -9.68 -3.76 1.94
C ALA A 60 -8.79 -4.32 0.82
N VAL A 61 -9.37 -4.68 -0.32
CA VAL A 61 -8.63 -5.15 -1.50
C VAL A 61 -7.73 -4.06 -2.08
N ALA A 62 -8.20 -2.81 -2.14
CA ALA A 62 -7.37 -1.69 -2.58
C ALA A 62 -6.17 -1.50 -1.65
N ARG A 63 -6.37 -1.58 -0.33
CA ARG A 63 -5.30 -1.45 0.66
C ARG A 63 -4.26 -2.56 0.56
N THR A 64 -4.69 -3.81 0.36
CA THR A 64 -3.75 -4.94 0.18
C THR A 64 -2.95 -4.81 -1.12
N LYS A 65 -3.60 -4.42 -2.22
CA LYS A 65 -2.93 -4.17 -3.51
C LYS A 65 -1.94 -3.01 -3.44
N ALA A 66 -2.29 -1.92 -2.75
CA ALA A 66 -1.40 -0.78 -2.52
C ALA A 66 -0.17 -1.18 -1.70
N LYS A 67 -0.35 -1.94 -0.60
CA LYS A 67 0.76 -2.44 0.22
C LYS A 67 1.73 -3.31 -0.60
N ALA A 68 1.21 -4.16 -1.48
CA ALA A 68 2.05 -4.98 -2.36
C ALA A 68 2.85 -4.14 -3.37
N ARG A 69 2.23 -3.12 -3.98
CA ARG A 69 2.92 -2.19 -4.89
C ARG A 69 4.03 -1.42 -4.18
N LEU A 70 3.75 -0.89 -2.99
CA LEU A 70 4.75 -0.14 -2.22
C LEU A 70 5.97 -1.00 -1.84
N ARG A 71 5.74 -2.26 -1.43
CA ARG A 71 6.84 -3.20 -1.15
C ARG A 71 7.75 -3.43 -2.36
N ARG A 72 7.18 -3.53 -3.56
CA ARG A 72 7.97 -3.71 -4.80
C ARG A 72 8.84 -2.49 -5.08
N VAL A 73 8.30 -1.28 -4.92
CA VAL A 73 9.05 -0.03 -5.11
C VAL A 73 10.16 0.11 -4.07
N MET A 74 9.86 -0.18 -2.81
CA MET A 74 10.83 -0.07 -1.71
C MET A 74 12.06 -0.96 -1.91
N VAL A 75 11.89 -2.16 -2.47
CA VAL A 75 13.01 -3.07 -2.77
C VAL A 75 13.72 -2.67 -4.07
N ALA A 76 13.00 -2.13 -5.05
CA ALA A 76 13.60 -1.71 -6.32
C ALA A 76 14.54 -0.50 -6.17
N LEU A 77 14.23 0.43 -5.27
CA LEU A 77 14.99 1.68 -5.10
C LEU A 77 16.48 1.45 -4.79
N PRO A 78 16.88 0.67 -3.76
CA PRO A 78 18.29 0.41 -3.49
C PRO A 78 18.96 -0.40 -4.59
N VAL A 79 18.26 -1.35 -5.22
CA VAL A 79 18.82 -2.16 -6.32
C VAL A 79 19.11 -1.29 -7.55
N ALA A 80 18.21 -0.37 -7.88
CA ALA A 80 18.43 0.59 -8.96
C ALA A 80 19.61 1.53 -8.65
N GLY A 81 19.75 1.96 -7.40
CA GLY A 81 20.89 2.76 -6.95
C GLY A 81 22.23 2.03 -7.12
N LEU A 82 22.30 0.77 -6.69
CA LEU A 82 23.50 -0.06 -6.87
C LEU A 82 23.82 -0.30 -8.35
N ALA A 83 22.81 -0.55 -9.18
CA ALA A 83 23.00 -0.72 -10.62
C ALA A 83 23.53 0.56 -11.28
N ALA A 84 22.98 1.72 -10.90
CA ALA A 84 23.47 3.01 -11.38
C ALA A 84 24.91 3.27 -10.93
N ALA A 85 25.22 3.05 -9.65
CA ALA A 85 26.58 3.20 -9.11
C ALA A 85 27.59 2.32 -9.88
N ALA A 86 27.26 1.05 -10.12
CA ALA A 86 28.14 0.16 -10.88
C ALA A 86 28.39 0.61 -12.32
N VAL A 87 27.42 1.27 -12.97
CA VAL A 87 27.61 1.84 -14.30
C VAL A 87 28.52 3.06 -14.24
N PHE A 88 28.32 3.96 -13.28
CA PHE A 88 29.17 5.13 -13.10
C PHE A 88 30.62 4.74 -12.79
N GLU A 89 30.84 3.85 -11.82
CA GLU A 89 32.18 3.32 -11.50
C GLU A 89 32.88 2.70 -12.72
N ARG A 90 32.12 1.99 -13.56
CA ARG A 90 32.68 1.39 -14.78
C ARG A 90 33.10 2.46 -15.80
N GLN A 91 32.33 3.53 -15.93
CA GLN A 91 32.63 4.66 -16.81
C GLN A 91 33.85 5.43 -16.29
N ASP A 92 33.87 5.75 -15.00
CA ASP A 92 34.99 6.45 -14.35
C ASP A 92 36.30 5.65 -14.47
N TYR A 93 36.23 4.32 -14.30
CA TYR A 93 37.40 3.47 -14.56
C TYR A 93 37.83 3.48 -16.04
N LEU A 94 36.90 3.52 -17.00
CA LEU A 94 37.27 3.61 -18.42
C LEU A 94 38.00 4.91 -18.71
N GLU A 95 37.48 6.03 -18.22
CA GLU A 95 38.07 7.35 -18.39
C GLU A 95 39.47 7.38 -17.78
N TRP A 96 39.61 6.95 -16.52
CA TRP A 96 40.92 6.83 -15.87
C TRP A 96 41.89 5.93 -16.63
N LYS A 97 41.40 4.85 -17.27
CA LYS A 97 42.20 3.88 -18.03
C LYS A 97 42.74 4.46 -19.35
N GLU A 98 42.13 5.53 -19.88
CA GLU A 98 42.65 6.26 -21.05
C GLU A 98 44.00 6.91 -20.73
N ASP A 99 44.11 7.51 -19.54
CA ASP A 99 45.35 8.12 -19.04
C ASP A 99 46.29 7.10 -18.38
N ASN A 100 45.78 5.94 -17.96
CA ASN A 100 46.52 4.88 -17.28
C ASN A 100 46.46 3.53 -18.03
N PRO A 101 47.05 3.43 -19.24
CA PRO A 101 46.87 2.27 -20.13
C PRO A 101 47.34 0.94 -19.54
N ASP A 102 48.31 0.96 -18.63
CA ASP A 102 48.83 -0.23 -17.94
C ASP A 102 48.17 -0.49 -16.57
N GLY A 103 47.36 0.44 -16.04
CA GLY A 103 46.80 0.37 -14.69
C GLY A 103 45.60 -0.57 -14.55
N ASP A 104 45.59 -1.45 -13.55
CA ASP A 104 44.48 -2.38 -13.32
C ASP A 104 43.39 -1.77 -12.41
N LEU A 105 42.35 -2.57 -12.11
CA LEU A 105 41.25 -2.13 -11.24
C LEU A 105 41.71 -1.86 -9.80
N GLU A 106 42.77 -2.50 -9.35
CA GLU A 106 43.29 -2.33 -7.99
C GLU A 106 44.04 -1.00 -7.87
N ALA A 107 44.85 -0.66 -8.88
CA ALA A 107 45.48 0.65 -8.98
C ALA A 107 44.45 1.79 -8.99
N TYR A 108 43.40 1.69 -9.81
CA TYR A 108 42.30 2.65 -9.83
C TYR A 108 41.60 2.76 -8.45
N ALA A 109 41.27 1.62 -7.84
CA ALA A 109 40.61 1.61 -6.54
C ALA A 109 41.46 2.23 -5.43
N CYS A 110 42.79 2.08 -5.49
CA CYS A 110 43.70 2.68 -4.52
C CYS A 110 43.87 4.18 -4.72
N GLU A 111 43.93 4.65 -5.96
CA GLU A 111 43.94 6.09 -6.25
C GLU A 111 42.63 6.75 -5.81
N LEU A 112 41.49 6.13 -6.15
CA LEU A 112 40.18 6.60 -5.71
C LEU A 112 40.03 6.60 -4.19
N ALA A 113 40.56 5.57 -3.50
CA ALA A 113 40.56 5.50 -2.04
C ALA A 113 41.42 6.60 -1.40
N ALA A 114 42.55 6.96 -2.01
CA ALA A 114 43.40 8.04 -1.55
C ALA A 114 42.65 9.38 -1.60
N ILE A 115 42.06 9.70 -2.75
CA ILE A 115 41.33 10.95 -3.00
C ILE A 115 40.07 11.04 -2.14
N SER A 116 39.28 9.96 -2.07
CA SER A 116 38.06 9.92 -1.28
C SER A 116 38.32 9.97 0.24
N GLY A 117 39.48 9.49 0.70
CA GLY A 117 39.89 9.55 2.10
C GLY A 117 40.05 10.99 2.62
N GLU A 118 40.37 11.95 1.75
CA GLU A 118 40.49 13.36 2.13
C GLU A 118 39.12 14.00 2.38
N VAL A 119 38.09 13.56 1.66
CA VAL A 119 36.75 14.18 1.67
C VAL A 119 35.75 13.39 2.52
N VAL A 120 36.07 12.16 2.90
CA VAL A 120 35.12 11.25 3.59
C VAL A 120 34.62 11.81 4.91
N ASP A 121 35.49 12.43 5.72
CA ASP A 121 35.11 12.94 7.05
C ASP A 121 34.15 14.14 6.92
N GLU A 122 34.37 15.01 5.92
CA GLU A 122 33.50 16.14 5.62
C GLU A 122 32.09 15.65 5.25
N VAL A 123 32.00 14.67 4.34
CA VAL A 123 30.71 14.10 3.92
C VAL A 123 30.01 13.38 5.07
N LEU A 124 30.74 12.65 5.91
CA LEU A 124 30.16 11.95 7.06
C LEU A 124 29.57 12.94 8.08
N GLN A 125 30.21 14.09 8.28
CA GLN A 125 29.72 15.12 9.20
C GLN A 125 28.42 15.76 8.71
N GLU A 126 28.23 15.89 7.39
CA GLU A 126 26.98 16.39 6.78
C GLU A 126 25.82 15.39 6.85
N LEU A 127 26.11 14.09 6.96
CA LEU A 127 25.08 13.07 7.08
C LEU A 127 24.37 13.10 8.44
N PRO A 128 23.02 12.96 8.47
CA PRO A 128 22.28 12.82 9.71
C PRO A 128 22.77 11.63 10.53
N ALA A 129 22.82 11.78 11.86
CA ALA A 129 23.31 10.74 12.78
C ALA A 129 22.60 9.38 12.62
N ALA A 130 21.36 9.35 12.13
CA ALA A 130 20.59 8.13 11.91
C ALA A 130 21.08 7.26 10.72
N VAL A 131 21.80 7.85 9.77
CA VAL A 131 22.28 7.15 8.56
C VAL A 131 23.81 7.14 8.44
N ARG A 132 24.50 7.79 9.39
CA ARG A 132 25.97 7.81 9.44
C ARG A 132 26.49 6.41 9.79
N PRO A 133 27.29 5.77 8.93
CA PRO A 133 27.90 4.49 9.24
C PRO A 133 28.96 4.64 10.36
N PRO A 134 29.12 3.63 11.22
CA PRO A 134 30.16 3.66 12.25
C PRO A 134 31.55 3.47 11.62
N PRO A 135 32.61 4.07 12.19
CA PRO A 135 33.95 4.10 11.60
C PRO A 135 34.51 2.70 11.32
N GLU A 136 34.31 1.74 12.24
CA GLU A 136 34.78 0.36 12.06
C GLU A 136 34.20 -0.33 10.81
N THR A 137 32.98 0.04 10.39
CA THR A 137 32.34 -0.55 9.21
C THR A 137 32.90 0.03 7.92
N LEU A 138 33.32 1.30 7.93
CA LEU A 138 33.99 1.93 6.79
C LEU A 138 35.40 1.36 6.60
N LEU A 139 36.15 1.26 7.70
CA LEU A 139 37.52 0.72 7.68
C LEU A 139 37.57 -0.73 7.20
N ALA A 140 36.55 -1.54 7.52
CA ALA A 140 36.43 -2.92 7.04
C ALA A 140 36.09 -3.05 5.54
N ARG A 141 35.68 -1.96 4.88
CA ARG A 141 35.27 -1.93 3.46
C ARG A 141 36.31 -1.29 2.54
N LEU A 142 37.37 -0.69 3.10
CA LEU A 142 38.44 -0.09 2.31
C LEU A 142 39.28 -1.17 1.60
N PRO A 143 39.72 -0.93 0.36
CA PRO A 143 40.64 -1.82 -0.32
C PRO A 143 41.96 -1.92 0.47
N ALA A 144 42.52 -3.13 0.51
CA ALA A 144 43.84 -3.37 1.10
C ALA A 144 44.91 -2.90 0.11
N CYS A 145 45.13 -1.59 0.04
CA CYS A 145 46.18 -1.03 -0.81
C CYS A 145 47.54 -1.43 -0.23
N ALA A 146 48.28 -2.21 -1.01
CA ALA A 146 49.64 -2.60 -0.66
C ALA A 146 50.57 -1.38 -0.77
N ASP A 147 51.16 -1.04 0.37
CA ASP A 147 52.24 -0.07 0.59
C ASP A 147 51.90 1.44 0.62
N PRO A 148 52.27 2.14 1.72
CA PRO A 148 52.32 3.60 1.80
C PRO A 148 53.20 4.26 0.72
N GLN A 149 54.19 3.52 0.18
CA GLN A 149 55.06 3.98 -0.91
C GLN A 149 54.32 4.09 -2.25
N ALA A 150 53.39 3.19 -2.56
CA ALA A 150 52.61 3.23 -3.80
C ALA A 150 51.66 4.44 -3.84
N LEU A 151 51.15 4.84 -2.67
CA LEU A 151 50.37 6.07 -2.47
C LEU A 151 51.21 7.33 -2.73
N ALA A 152 52.48 7.33 -2.28
CA ALA A 152 53.42 8.42 -2.52
C ALA A 152 53.84 8.53 -3.99
N ASP A 153 53.99 7.40 -4.68
CA ASP A 153 54.34 7.35 -6.10
C ASP A 153 53.14 7.70 -7.02
N ALA A 154 51.90 7.45 -6.59
CA ALA A 154 50.69 7.90 -7.29
C ALA A 154 50.50 9.43 -7.13
N ALA A 155 50.66 9.95 -5.91
CA ALA A 155 50.62 11.39 -5.65
C ALA A 155 51.74 12.16 -6.38
N ALA A 156 52.96 11.60 -6.44
CA ALA A 156 54.08 12.21 -7.15
C ALA A 156 53.91 12.27 -8.69
N ARG A 157 52.99 11.50 -9.28
CA ARG A 157 52.64 11.59 -10.70
C ARG A 157 51.64 12.72 -11.01
N LEU A 158 50.94 13.24 -10.00
CA LEU A 158 49.95 14.31 -10.14
C LEU A 158 50.56 15.72 -9.98
N ASP A 159 51.71 15.83 -9.32
CA ASP A 159 52.47 17.08 -9.15
C ASP A 159 53.53 17.32 -10.27
N GLY A 160 53.51 16.51 -11.34
CA GLY A 160 54.46 16.55 -12.46
C GLY A 160 53.88 17.06 -13.78
#